data_AF-A0A7K0WSJ0-F1
#
_entry.id   AF-A0A7K0WSJ0-F1
#
_cell.length_a   1.000
_cell.length_b   1.000
_cell.length_c   1.000
_cell.angle_alpha   90.00
_cell.angle_beta   90.00
_cell.angle_gamma   90.00
#
_symmetry.space_group_name_H-M   'P 1'
#
loop_
_entity.id
_entity.type
_entity.pdbx_description
1 polymer ?
#
loop_
_entity_poly.entity_id
_entity_poly.type
_entity_poly.pdbx_seq_one_letter_code
_entity_poly.pdbx_strand_id
1 'polypeptide(L)' 'RGEWLLQHTKSQVAGSGYASGTAELYDQDRRLVAVATQCAKIQPIKLG' A
#
# COMPACT_ATOMS: atom_id res chain seq x y z
N ARG A 1 20.35 -14.55 -2.65
CA ARG A 1 19.06 -13.99 -3.13
C ARG A 1 18.04 -14.20 -2.02
N GLY A 2 17.17 -13.22 -1.76
CA GLY A 2 16.08 -13.36 -0.78
C GLY A 2 14.91 -14.16 -1.35
N GLU A 3 14.02 -14.62 -0.46
CA GLU A 3 12.77 -15.28 -0.82
C GLU A 3 11.76 -14.28 -1.42
N TRP A 4 10.88 -14.76 -2.29
CA TRP A 4 9.80 -13.94 -2.85
C TRP A 4 8.71 -13.68 -1.82
N LEU A 5 8.24 -12.42 -1.78
CA LEU A 5 7.09 -11.99 -0.98
C LEU A 5 6.02 -11.41 -1.90
N LEU A 6 4.75 -11.65 -1.56
CA LEU A 6 3.60 -10.98 -2.16
C LEU A 6 3.28 -9.71 -1.37
N GLN A 7 3.28 -8.55 -2.03
CA GLN A 7 2.77 -7.31 -1.47
C GLN A 7 1.32 -7.07 -1.91
N HIS A 8 0.40 -7.10 -0.95
CA HIS A 8 -0.99 -6.71 -1.16
C HIS A 8 -1.20 -5.28 -0.63
N THR A 9 -1.46 -4.33 -1.52
CA THR A 9 -1.64 -2.92 -1.16
C THR A 9 -3.10 -2.52 -1.28
N LYS A 10 -3.65 -1.97 -0.20
CA LYS A 10 -5.03 -1.47 -0.13
C LYS A 10 -5.03 0.01 0.22
N SER A 11 -5.57 0.84 -0.67
CA SER A 11 -5.91 2.23 -0.35
C SER A 11 -7.19 2.26 0.49
N GLN A 12 -7.16 2.98 1.61
CA GLN A 12 -8.29 3.06 2.54
C GLN A 12 -9.11 4.32 2.30
N VAL A 13 -8.43 5.45 2.12
CA VAL A 13 -9.06 6.77 1.98
C VAL A 13 -8.19 7.66 1.09
N ALA A 14 -8.83 8.42 0.19
CA ALA A 14 -8.22 9.54 -0.53
C ALA A 14 -9.15 10.76 -0.42
N GLY A 15 -8.62 11.88 0.08
CA GLY A 15 -9.41 13.10 0.32
C GLY A 15 -8.56 14.20 0.95
N SER A 16 -9.06 15.45 0.88
CA SER A 16 -8.43 16.63 1.51
C SER A 16 -6.94 16.82 1.19
N GLY A 17 -6.49 16.38 0.01
CA GLY A 17 -5.09 16.46 -0.41
C GLY A 17 -4.18 15.36 0.15
N TYR A 18 -4.74 14.30 0.72
CA TYR A 18 -3.98 13.13 1.21
C TYR A 18 -4.58 11.81 0.73
N ALA A 19 -3.75 10.78 0.66
CA ALA A 19 -4.16 9.39 0.50
C ALA A 19 -3.48 8.52 1.57
N SER A 20 -4.23 7.59 2.14
CA SER A 20 -3.73 6.62 3.11
C SER A 20 -4.01 5.19 2.69
N GLY A 21 -3.11 4.29 3.05
CA GLY A 21 -3.25 2.88 2.73
C GLY A 21 -2.37 1.98 3.58
N THR A 22 -2.60 0.69 3.43
CA THR A 22 -1.85 -0.37 4.10
C THR A 22 -1.27 -1.33 3.06
N ALA A 23 -0.03 -1.73 3.27
CA ALA A 23 0.61 -2.82 2.55
C ALA A 23 0.80 -4.00 3.50
N GLU A 24 0.31 -5.16 3.08
CA GLU A 24 0.50 -6.44 3.75
C GLU A 24 1.50 -7.26 2.95
N LEU A 25 2.46 -7.90 3.61
CA LEU A 25 3.44 -8.79 2.98
C LEU A 25 3.15 -10.24 3.37
N TYR A 26 3.06 -11.11 2.38
CA TYR A 26 2.83 -12.53 2.55
C TYR A 26 3.97 -13.38 2.00
N ASP A 27 4.31 -14.47 2.68
CA ASP A 27 5.24 -15.47 2.18
C ASP A 27 4.59 -16.41 1.14
N GLN A 28 5.35 -17.39 0.65
CA GLN A 28 4.88 -18.37 -0.35
C GLN A 28 3.80 -19.34 0.20
N ASP A 29 3.77 -19.51 1.52
CA ASP A 29 2.75 -20.29 2.23
C ASP A 29 1.49 -19.44 2.55
N ARG A 30 1.43 -18.20 2.05
CA ARG A 30 0.36 -17.22 2.31
C ARG A 30 0.26 -16.78 3.78
N ARG A 31 1.34 -16.90 4.55
CA ARG A 31 1.39 -16.34 5.91
C ARG A 31 1.71 -14.86 5.84
N LEU A 32 0.98 -14.06 6.62
CA LEU A 32 1.27 -12.64 6.79
C LEU A 32 2.56 -12.49 7.60
N VAL A 33 3.57 -11.83 7.03
CA VAL A 33 4.89 -11.66 7.66
C VAL A 33 5.20 -10.21 8.01
N ALA A 34 4.52 -9.23 7.41
CA ALA A 34 4.67 -7.83 7.78
C ALA A 34 3.45 -6.98 7.37
N VAL A 35 3.29 -5.84 8.05
CA VAL A 35 2.30 -4.82 7.73
C VAL A 35 2.97 -3.45 7.78
N ALA A 36 2.70 -2.61 6.77
CA ALA A 36 3.13 -1.22 6.72
C ALA A 36 1.95 -0.30 6.43
N THR A 37 1.90 0.87 7.08
CA THR A 37 0.91 1.91 6.80
C THR A 37 1.59 3.12 6.18
N GLN A 38 0.89 3.77 5.26
CA GLN A 38 1.37 4.92 4.52
C GLN A 38 0.30 6.01 4.52
N CYS A 39 0.74 7.26 4.67
CA CYS A 39 -0.05 8.43 4.32
C CYS A 39 0.82 9.33 3.45
N ALA A 40 0.30 9.74 2.29
CA ALA A 40 0.99 10.60 1.35
C ALA A 40 0.15 11.83 1.04
N LYS A 41 0.80 12.99 0.91
CA LYS A 41 0.18 14.18 0.33
C LYS A 41 0.02 13.94 -1.18
N ILE A 42 -1.18 14.16 -1.70
CA ILE A 42 -1.50 13.97 -3.12
C ILE A 42 -1.91 15.30 -3.75
N GLN A 43 -1.56 15.48 -5.01
CA GLN A 43 -1.96 16.63 -5.82
C GLN A 43 -2.84 16.14 -6.98
N PRO A 44 -4.08 16.63 -7.11
CA PRO A 44 -4.93 16.29 -8.24
C PRO A 44 -4.30 16.73 -9.55
N ILE A 45 -4.29 15.84 -10.54
CA ILE A 45 -3.95 16.17 -11.92
C ILE A 45 -5.25 16.51 -12.64
N LYS A 46 -5.34 17.70 -13.25
CA LYS A 46 -6.45 18.02 -14.14
C LYS A 46 -6.31 17.19 -15.41
N LEU A 47 -7.28 16.33 -15.70
CA LEU A 47 -7.40 15.70 -17.01
C LEU A 47 -7.99 16.75 -17.93
N GLY A 48 -7.22 17.16 -18.94
CA GLY A 48 -7.62 18.13 -19.95
C GLY A 48 -8.64 17.57 -20.92
#